data_AF-A0AAV4MSN5-F1
#
_entry.id   AF-A0AAV4MSN5-F1
#
_cell.length_a   1.000
_cell.length_b   1.000
_cell.length_c   1.000
_cell.angle_alpha   90.00
_cell.angle_beta   90.00
_cell.angle_gamma   90.00
#
_symmetry.space_group_name_H-M   'P 1'
#
loop_
_entity.id
_entity.type
_entity.pdbx_description
1 polymer ?
#
loop_
_entity_poly.entity_id
_entity_poly.type
_entity_poly.pdbx_seq_one_letter_code
_entity_poly.pdbx_strand_id
1 'polypeptide(L)'
;MENTNYIIGINGTPTVNEKEAADALGNNYSKERKLVLGRENKKTGRATRKVIRSCRVPASNELFKDLITSSELLYAVQQLDFKKSPGPDGIHGQFIVNLG
;
A
#
# COMPACT_ATOMS: atom_id res chain seq x y z
N MET A 1 -11.25 -16.64 -29.31
CA MET A 1 -10.57 -16.91 -28.03
C MET A 1 -9.62 -15.75 -27.81
N GLU A 2 -9.91 -14.90 -26.84
CA GLU A 2 -9.11 -13.70 -26.55
C GLU A 2 -7.71 -14.11 -26.07
N ASN A 3 -6.68 -13.52 -26.69
CA ASN A 3 -5.27 -13.69 -26.32
C ASN A 3 -4.99 -12.94 -25.02
N THR A 4 -5.35 -13.52 -23.89
CA THR A 4 -5.10 -12.93 -22.58
C THR A 4 -3.94 -13.65 -21.91
N ASN A 5 -2.88 -12.90 -21.58
CA ASN A 5 -1.76 -13.44 -20.80
C ASN A 5 -2.25 -13.83 -19.40
N TYR A 6 -1.97 -15.07 -18.98
CA TYR A 6 -2.35 -15.57 -17.66
C TYR A 6 -1.10 -15.98 -16.86
N ILE A 7 -1.15 -15.81 -15.55
CA ILE A 7 -0.10 -16.24 -14.64
C ILE A 7 -0.55 -17.51 -13.93
N ILE A 8 0.26 -18.56 -14.01
CA ILE A 8 0.03 -19.80 -13.29
C ILE A 8 0.33 -19.54 -11.81
N GLY A 9 -0.71 -19.64 -10.99
CA GLY A 9 -0.61 -19.51 -9.54
C GLY A 9 0.18 -20.65 -8.91
N ILE A 10 0.46 -20.53 -7.61
CA ILE A 10 1.25 -21.52 -6.84
C ILE A 10 0.60 -22.91 -6.83
N ASN A 11 -0.72 -22.95 -7.02
CA ASN A 11 -1.52 -24.17 -7.07
C ASN A 11 -1.56 -24.82 -8.47
N GLY A 12 -0.82 -24.28 -9.45
CA GLY A 12 -0.77 -24.79 -10.82
C GLY A 12 -1.95 -24.38 -11.71
N THR A 13 -2.88 -23.59 -11.20
CA THR A 13 -4.04 -23.10 -11.94
C THR A 13 -3.80 -21.70 -12.51
N PRO A 14 -4.22 -21.41 -13.75
CA PRO A 14 -4.23 -20.06 -14.30
C PRO A 14 -5.08 -19.14 -13.43
N THR A 15 -4.53 -17.99 -13.06
CA THR A 15 -5.24 -17.01 -12.23
C THR A 15 -5.59 -15.79 -13.06
N VAL A 16 -6.88 -15.47 -13.13
CA VAL A 16 -7.42 -14.30 -13.85
C VAL A 16 -7.67 -13.13 -12.88
N ASN A 17 -7.64 -13.40 -11.57
CA ASN A 17 -7.72 -12.37 -10.54
C ASN A 17 -6.38 -11.62 -10.45
N GLU A 18 -6.40 -10.30 -10.71
CA GLU A 18 -5.22 -9.44 -10.72
C GLU A 18 -4.42 -9.48 -9.42
N LYS A 19 -5.12 -9.56 -8.27
CA LYS A 19 -4.48 -9.62 -6.96
C LYS A 19 -3.71 -10.93 -6.77
N GLU A 20 -4.34 -12.04 -7.09
CA GLU A 20 -3.72 -13.37 -6.96
C GLU A 20 -2.59 -13.55 -7.98
N ALA A 21 -2.74 -12.99 -9.19
CA ALA A 21 -1.69 -12.94 -10.19
C ALA A 21 -0.48 -12.12 -9.73
N ALA A 22 -0.72 -10.94 -9.13
CA ALA A 22 0.33 -10.10 -8.55
C ALA A 22 1.04 -10.80 -7.38
N ASP A 23 0.31 -11.48 -6.51
CA ASP A 23 0.86 -12.25 -5.39
C ASP A 23 1.65 -13.48 -5.87
N ALA A 24 1.17 -14.20 -6.89
CA ALA A 24 1.87 -15.33 -7.50
C ALA A 24 3.18 -14.88 -8.18
N LEU A 25 3.13 -13.76 -8.90
CA LEU A 25 4.29 -13.14 -9.52
C LEU A 25 5.29 -12.67 -8.47
N GLY A 26 4.81 -11.99 -7.42
CA GLY A 26 5.61 -11.58 -6.26
C GLY A 26 6.30 -12.77 -5.60
N ASN A 27 5.59 -13.89 -5.44
CA ASN A 27 6.11 -15.11 -4.84
C ASN A 27 7.14 -15.82 -5.72
N ASN A 28 6.90 -15.95 -7.04
CA ASN A 28 7.88 -16.50 -7.99
C ASN A 28 9.19 -15.72 -7.96
N TYR A 29 9.13 -14.39 -8.07
CA TYR A 29 10.31 -13.55 -7.97
C TYR A 29 10.89 -13.47 -6.54
N SER A 30 10.11 -13.79 -5.50
CA SER A 30 10.63 -13.87 -4.13
C SER A 30 11.46 -15.13 -3.86
N LYS A 31 11.17 -16.24 -4.56
CA LYS A 31 11.96 -17.48 -4.44
C LYS A 31 13.31 -17.36 -5.16
N GLU A 32 13.39 -16.55 -6.22
CA GLU A 32 14.64 -16.24 -6.91
C GLU A 32 15.50 -15.15 -6.22
N ARG A 33 15.06 -14.59 -5.08
CA ARG A 33 15.60 -13.35 -4.49
C ARG A 33 16.84 -13.46 -3.63
N LYS A 34 17.65 -14.53 -3.72
CA LYS A 34 19.02 -14.40 -3.20
C LYS A 34 19.88 -13.77 -4.28
N LEU A 35 19.89 -12.42 -4.31
CA LEU A 35 20.84 -11.64 -5.09
C LEU A 35 22.25 -11.86 -4.51
N VAL A 36 22.89 -12.96 -4.91
CA VAL A 36 24.27 -13.28 -4.54
C VAL A 36 25.18 -12.46 -5.45
N LEU A 37 25.64 -11.34 -4.92
CA LEU A 37 26.56 -10.46 -5.64
C LEU A 37 27.99 -10.87 -5.35
N GLY A 38 28.78 -11.02 -6.40
CA GLY A 38 30.22 -11.20 -6.29
C GLY A 38 30.91 -10.02 -5.58
N ARG A 39 32.14 -10.25 -5.14
CA ARG A 39 32.87 -9.33 -4.25
C ARG A 39 33.11 -7.97 -4.90
N GLU A 40 33.28 -7.96 -6.21
CA GLU A 40 33.44 -6.82 -7.10
C GLU A 40 32.17 -5.94 -7.18
N ASN A 41 30.98 -6.52 -7.03
CA ASN A 41 29.69 -5.84 -7.14
C ASN A 41 29.12 -5.40 -5.78
N LYS A 42 29.92 -5.42 -4.72
CA LYS A 42 29.49 -5.16 -3.33
C LYS A 42 28.93 -3.74 -3.13
N LYS A 43 29.51 -2.74 -3.81
CA LYS A 43 29.05 -1.34 -3.75
C LYS A 43 27.66 -1.19 -4.38
N THR A 44 27.50 -1.66 -5.60
CA THR A 44 26.22 -1.70 -6.32
C THR A 44 25.17 -2.45 -5.52
N GLY A 45 25.53 -3.60 -4.94
CA GLY A 45 24.65 -4.37 -4.08
C GLY A 45 24.16 -3.66 -2.83
N ARG A 46 25.01 -2.84 -2.20
CA ARG A 46 24.59 -2.01 -1.06
C ARG A 46 23.60 -0.94 -1.50
N ALA A 47 23.85 -0.28 -2.63
CA ALA A 47 22.95 0.72 -3.19
C ALA A 47 21.59 0.11 -3.56
N THR A 48 21.57 -1.01 -4.29
CA THR A 48 20.34 -1.71 -4.68
C THR A 48 19.53 -2.17 -3.46
N ARG A 49 20.18 -2.76 -2.44
CA ARG A 49 19.49 -3.16 -1.20
C ARG A 49 18.96 -1.96 -0.41
N LYS A 50 19.65 -0.81 -0.45
CA LYS A 50 19.18 0.43 0.16
C LYS A 50 17.90 0.92 -0.52
N VAL A 51 17.87 0.91 -1.86
CA VAL A 51 16.69 1.27 -2.66
C VAL A 51 15.53 0.30 -2.39
N ILE A 52 15.77 -1.01 -2.40
CA ILE A 52 14.73 -2.01 -2.10
C ILE A 52 14.17 -1.81 -0.69
N ARG A 53 15.01 -1.49 0.29
CA ARG A 53 14.56 -1.20 1.66
C ARG A 53 13.76 0.10 1.75
N SER A 54 14.12 1.14 1.00
CA SER A 54 13.34 2.39 0.98
C SER A 54 12.02 2.26 0.23
N CYS A 55 11.94 1.37 -0.76
CA CYS A 55 10.70 1.03 -1.46
C CYS A 55 9.85 0.01 -0.69
N ARG A 56 10.34 -0.51 0.44
CA ARG A 56 9.56 -1.39 1.29
C ARG A 56 8.51 -0.52 1.97
N VAL A 57 7.28 -0.60 1.46
CA VAL A 57 6.10 -0.03 2.10
C VAL A 57 6.10 -0.52 3.56
N PRO A 58 5.99 0.38 4.56
CA PRO A 58 5.90 -0.05 5.95
C PRO A 58 4.80 -1.10 6.07
N ALA A 59 5.07 -2.16 6.83
CA ALA A 59 4.08 -3.18 7.14
C ALA A 59 2.79 -2.50 7.63
N SER A 60 1.65 -3.10 7.25
CA SER A 60 0.28 -2.59 7.43
C SER A 60 0.16 -1.62 8.59
N ASN A 61 -0.25 -0.39 8.31
CA ASN A 61 -0.55 0.56 9.38
C ASN A 61 -1.70 -0.03 10.19
N GLU A 62 -1.38 -0.64 11.33
CA GLU A 62 -2.35 -1.39 12.14
C GLU A 62 -3.44 -0.49 12.71
N LEU A 63 -3.18 0.83 12.71
CA LEU A 63 -4.08 1.87 13.18
C LEU A 63 -5.43 1.92 12.44
N PHE A 64 -5.48 1.40 11.22
CA PHE A 64 -6.70 1.37 10.38
C PHE A 64 -7.10 -0.06 10.00
N LYS A 65 -6.72 -1.06 10.81
CA LYS A 65 -7.17 -2.45 10.60
C LYS A 65 -8.66 -2.61 10.91
N ASP A 66 -9.15 -1.86 11.89
CA ASP A 66 -10.54 -1.91 12.32
C ASP A 66 -11.36 -0.84 11.61
N LEU A 67 -12.65 -1.13 11.42
CA LEU A 67 -13.60 -0.18 10.86
C LEU A 67 -13.85 0.94 11.88
N ILE A 68 -13.83 2.19 11.40
CA ILE A 68 -14.15 3.35 12.22
C ILE A 68 -15.60 3.26 12.69
N THR A 69 -15.79 3.30 14.01
CA THR A 69 -17.12 3.28 14.62
C THR A 69 -17.79 4.64 14.53
N SER A 70 -19.12 4.68 14.54
CA SER A 70 -19.87 5.94 14.58
C SER A 70 -19.53 6.79 15.81
N SER A 71 -19.19 6.16 16.94
CA SER A 71 -18.75 6.85 18.16
C SER A 71 -17.42 7.56 17.99
N GLU A 72 -16.44 6.92 17.34
CA GLU A 72 -15.13 7.55 17.07
C GLU A 72 -15.27 8.69 16.07
N LEU A 73 -16.12 8.53 15.06
CA LEU A 73 -16.41 9.60 14.11
C LEU A 73 -17.06 10.80 14.81
N LEU A 74 -18.05 10.56 15.68
CA LEU A 74 -18.71 11.62 16.44
C LEU A 74 -17.72 12.34 17.38
N TYR A 75 -16.87 11.58 18.06
CA TYR A 75 -15.82 12.14 18.90
C TYR A 75 -14.85 13.01 18.08
N ALA A 76 -14.42 12.55 16.90
CA ALA A 76 -13.56 13.35 16.02
C ALA A 76 -14.22 14.66 15.57
N VAL A 77 -15.53 14.65 15.28
CA VAL A 77 -16.29 15.86 14.93
C VAL A 77 -16.34 16.83 16.10
N GLN A 78 -16.52 16.35 17.33
CA GLN A 78 -16.52 17.19 18.54
C GLN A 78 -15.16 17.87 18.81
N GLN A 79 -14.07 17.26 18.35
CA GLN A 79 -12.71 17.79 18.50
C GLN A 79 -12.29 18.73 17.36
N LEU A 80 -13.18 19.01 16.39
CA LEU A 80 -12.86 19.94 15.31
C LEU A 80 -12.69 21.37 15.83
N ASP A 81 -11.59 22.00 15.44
CA ASP A 81 -11.39 23.43 15.67
C ASP A 81 -12.09 24.24 14.58
N PHE A 82 -13.27 24.78 14.92
CA PHE A 82 -14.07 25.62 14.02
C PHE A 82 -13.39 26.92 13.59
N LYS A 83 -12.31 27.34 14.27
CA LYS A 83 -11.56 28.55 13.94
C LYS A 83 -10.42 28.28 12.98
N LYS A 84 -10.15 27.01 12.66
CA LYS A 84 -9.09 26.64 11.74
C LYS A 84 -9.46 27.05 10.31
N SER A 85 -8.54 27.72 9.63
CA SER A 85 -8.73 28.08 8.23
C SER A 85 -8.92 26.82 7.37
N PRO A 86 -9.83 26.82 6.40
CA PRO A 86 -9.97 25.73 5.46
C PRO A 86 -8.65 25.45 4.71
N GLY A 87 -8.41 24.18 4.40
CA GLY A 87 -7.34 23.79 3.51
C GLY A 87 -7.60 24.25 2.06
N PRO A 88 -6.61 24.08 1.16
CA PRO A 88 -6.75 24.48 -0.24
C PRO A 88 -7.84 23.71 -1.00
N ASP A 89 -8.29 22.56 -0.48
CA ASP A 89 -9.42 21.79 -0.99
C ASP A 89 -10.79 22.36 -0.58
N GLY A 90 -10.83 23.31 0.36
CA GLY A 90 -12.06 23.92 0.89
C GLY A 90 -12.95 22.97 1.71
N ILE A 91 -12.60 21.68 1.81
CA ILE A 91 -13.46 20.64 2.39
C ILE A 91 -13.76 20.94 3.85
N HIS A 92 -12.74 21.33 4.63
CA HIS A 92 -12.91 21.65 6.05
C HIS A 92 -13.92 22.78 6.27
N GLY A 93 -13.85 23.84 5.45
CA GLY A 93 -14.79 24.96 5.53
C GLY A 93 -16.20 24.53 5.18
N GLN A 94 -16.36 23.79 4.08
CA GLN A 94 -17.65 23.27 3.66
C GLN A 94 -18.24 22.29 4.69
N PHE A 95 -17.41 21.48 5.31
CA PHE A 95 -17.82 20.55 6.36
C PHE A 95 -18.34 21.29 7.60
N ILE A 96 -17.66 22.34 8.04
CA ILE A 96 -18.11 23.18 9.16
C ILE A 96 -19.46 23.85 8.85
N VAL A 97 -19.63 24.40 7.64
CA VAL A 97 -20.88 25.07 7.23
C VAL A 97 -22.09 24.14 7.31
N ASN A 98 -21.91 22.84 7.02
CA ASN A 98 -23.00 21.86 7.00
C ASN A 98 -23.17 21.08 8.32
N LEU A 99 -22.33 21.33 9.33
CA LEU A 99 -22.50 20.79 10.68
C LEU A 99 -23.47 21.62 11.54
N GLY A 100 -23.84 22.81 11.07
CA GLY A 100 -24.88 23.67 11.63
C GLY A 100 -26.17 23.61 10.83
#